data_AF-A0A7Y5MNX2-F1
#
_entry.id   AF-A0A7Y5MNX2-F1
#
_cell.length_a   1.000
_cell.length_b   1.000
_cell.length_c   1.000
_cell.angle_alpha   90.00
_cell.angle_beta   90.00
_cell.angle_gamma   90.00
#
_symmetry.space_group_name_H-M   'P 1'
#
loop_
_entity.id
_entity.type
_entity.pdbx_description
1 polymer ?
#
loop_
_entity_poly.entity_id
_entity_poly.type
_entity_poly.pdbx_seq_one_letter_code
_entity_poly.pdbx_strand_id
1 'polypeptide(L)'
;MIPFRFRHPFLWIGLLVVSLPLPAAPPSNDRCNNAAVLFLDSLPLQEVGSTLEAGDHGRSVGCPAQAGGKDVVYQFSLTQTTSLSISTDGSVFDTVLSVWSACSNGNLSGEVGCNDDF
;
A
#
# COMPACT_ATOMS: atom_id res chain seq x y z
N MET A 1 13.52 4.65 42.91
CA MET A 1 14.83 3.97 42.94
C MET A 1 14.75 2.85 43.97
N ILE A 2 15.04 1.61 43.60
CA ILE A 2 15.00 0.47 44.53
C ILE A 2 16.45 0.21 44.97
N PRO A 3 16.82 0.43 46.24
CA PRO A 3 18.19 0.19 46.70
C PRO A 3 18.40 -1.30 46.97
N PHE A 4 19.43 -1.88 46.35
CA PHE A 4 19.86 -3.25 46.61
C PHE A 4 21.18 -3.25 47.38
N ARG A 5 21.32 -4.14 48.38
CA ARG A 5 22.59 -4.42 49.07
C ARG A 5 23.03 -5.84 48.74
N PHE A 6 24.25 -6.01 48.26
CA PHE A 6 24.81 -7.31 47.90
C PHE A 6 26.11 -7.58 48.67
N ARG A 7 26.37 -8.86 49.01
CA ARG A 7 27.50 -9.28 49.87
C ARG A 7 28.45 -10.27 49.18
N HIS A 8 28.42 -10.38 47.85
CA HIS A 8 29.19 -11.38 47.07
C HIS A 8 29.94 -10.72 45.91
N PRO A 9 31.12 -11.24 45.51
CA PRO A 9 32.04 -10.56 44.59
C PRO A 9 31.64 -10.59 43.10
N PHE A 10 30.65 -11.40 42.71
CA PHE A 10 30.21 -11.50 41.31
C PHE A 10 28.72 -11.23 41.19
N LEU A 11 28.38 -10.08 40.60
CA LEU A 11 27.02 -9.68 40.23
C LEU A 11 26.92 -9.65 38.71
N TRP A 12 25.99 -10.41 38.15
CA TRP A 12 25.70 -10.44 36.71
C TRP A 12 24.37 -9.74 36.47
N ILE A 13 24.37 -8.68 35.66
CA ILE A 13 23.14 -8.05 35.18
C ILE A 13 22.88 -8.63 33.79
N GLY A 14 21.85 -9.48 33.68
CA GLY A 14 21.32 -9.90 32.39
C GLY A 14 20.16 -9.00 32.01
N LEU A 15 20.36 -8.07 31.08
CA LEU A 15 19.26 -7.38 30.41
C LEU A 15 18.93 -8.17 29.14
N LEU A 16 17.84 -8.92 29.16
CA LEU A 16 17.27 -9.50 27.94
C LEU A 16 16.35 -8.45 27.30
N VAL A 17 16.82 -7.79 26.24
CA VAL A 17 15.95 -6.99 25.37
C VAL A 17 15.40 -7.92 24.29
N VAL A 18 14.13 -8.30 24.41
CA VAL A 18 13.41 -8.99 23.33
C VAL A 18 12.88 -7.91 22.37
N SER A 19 13.62 -7.60 21.30
CA SER A 19 13.06 -6.83 20.18
C SER A 19 12.34 -7.82 19.26
N LEU A 20 11.03 -7.91 19.37
CA LEU A 20 10.25 -8.53 18.29
C LEU A 20 10.32 -7.59 17.08
N PRO A 21 10.64 -8.07 15.87
CA PRO A 21 10.51 -7.24 14.67
C PRO A 21 9.04 -6.82 14.58
N LEU A 22 8.78 -5.53 14.66
CA LEU A 22 7.45 -5.01 14.35
C LEU A 22 7.13 -5.41 12.91
N PRO A 23 5.90 -5.89 12.62
CA PRO A 23 5.50 -6.11 11.24
C PRO A 23 5.73 -4.82 10.47
N ALA A 24 6.27 -4.94 9.25
CA ALA A 24 6.53 -3.79 8.43
C ALA A 24 5.21 -3.06 8.17
N ALA A 25 5.26 -1.73 8.29
CA ALA A 25 4.06 -0.91 8.13
C ALA A 25 3.57 -0.98 6.67
N PRO A 26 2.24 -0.96 6.44
CA PRO A 26 1.71 -0.88 5.09
C PRO A 26 2.16 0.42 4.39
N PRO A 27 2.16 0.45 3.04
CA PRO A 27 2.39 1.66 2.28
C PRO A 27 1.46 2.81 2.70
N SER A 28 1.88 4.06 2.53
CA SER A 28 1.05 5.22 2.94
C SER A 28 -0.25 5.31 2.14
N ASN A 29 -0.25 4.82 0.91
CA ASN A 29 -1.37 4.79 -0.03
C ASN A 29 -2.09 3.43 -0.08
N ASP A 30 -2.00 2.67 0.99
CA ASP A 30 -2.68 1.38 1.18
C ASP A 30 -4.21 1.49 1.20
N ARG A 31 -4.77 2.68 1.41
CA ARG A 31 -6.23 2.93 1.38
C ARG A 31 -6.58 4.10 0.52
N CYS A 32 -7.77 4.06 -0.09
CA CYS A 32 -8.24 5.15 -0.94
C CYS A 32 -8.42 6.48 -0.20
N ASN A 33 -8.66 6.47 1.13
CA ASN A 33 -8.69 7.69 1.94
C ASN A 33 -7.34 8.42 2.00
N ASN A 34 -6.24 7.71 1.77
CA ASN A 34 -4.87 8.22 1.77
C ASN A 34 -4.19 7.94 0.41
N ALA A 35 -4.96 7.89 -0.67
CA ALA A 35 -4.43 7.59 -1.99
C ALA A 35 -3.33 8.58 -2.38
N ALA A 36 -2.26 8.06 -2.99
CA ALA A 36 -1.18 8.91 -3.49
C ALA A 36 -1.67 9.73 -4.69
N VAL A 37 -1.42 11.04 -4.66
CA VAL A 37 -1.90 11.94 -5.72
C VAL A 37 -0.95 11.90 -6.91
N LEU A 38 -1.49 11.62 -8.09
CA LEU A 38 -0.80 11.75 -9.36
C LEU A 38 -1.15 13.10 -9.99
N PHE A 39 -0.14 13.91 -10.26
CA PHE A 39 -0.29 15.17 -10.96
C PHE A 39 -0.13 14.95 -12.47
N LEU A 40 -1.19 15.19 -13.23
CA LEU A 40 -1.24 14.95 -14.68
C LEU A 40 -0.90 16.20 -15.51
N ASP A 41 -0.21 17.17 -14.92
CA ASP A 41 0.20 18.42 -15.57
C ASP A 41 1.37 18.23 -16.56
N SER A 42 2.10 17.12 -16.43
CA SER A 42 3.16 16.72 -17.35
C SER A 42 3.08 15.21 -17.65
N LEU A 43 2.77 14.87 -18.90
CA LEU A 43 2.72 13.48 -19.39
C LEU A 43 3.85 13.23 -20.42
N PRO A 44 4.45 12.03 -20.47
CA PRO A 44 4.10 10.83 -19.68
C PRO A 44 4.55 10.93 -18.21
N LEU A 45 3.73 10.37 -17.31
CA LEU A 45 4.02 10.22 -15.89
C LEU A 45 4.41 8.76 -15.61
N GLN A 46 5.42 8.55 -14.78
CA GLN A 46 5.84 7.23 -14.31
C GLN A 46 5.98 7.23 -12.80
N GLU A 47 5.36 6.24 -12.16
CA GLU A 47 5.48 6.00 -10.73
C GLU A 47 6.08 4.61 -10.48
N VAL A 48 6.90 4.51 -9.44
CA VAL A 48 7.51 3.26 -8.99
C VAL A 48 7.11 3.03 -7.55
N GLY A 49 6.52 1.86 -7.29
CA GLY A 49 6.01 1.52 -5.96
C GLY A 49 6.06 0.03 -5.68
N SER A 50 5.52 -0.35 -4.54
CA SER A 50 5.40 -1.74 -4.10
C SER A 50 4.06 -1.96 -3.42
N THR A 51 3.46 -3.12 -3.63
CA THR A 51 2.30 -3.62 -2.89
C THR A 51 2.70 -4.49 -1.69
N LEU A 52 4.00 -4.60 -1.38
CA LEU A 52 4.46 -5.34 -0.21
C LEU A 52 3.89 -4.72 1.07
N GLU A 53 3.49 -5.56 2.02
CA GLU A 53 2.79 -5.16 3.26
C GLU A 53 1.49 -4.39 3.13
N ALA A 54 1.01 -4.09 1.91
CA ALA A 54 -0.34 -3.57 1.72
C ALA A 54 -1.39 -4.62 2.11
N GLY A 55 -2.57 -4.13 2.48
CA GLY A 55 -3.76 -4.97 2.64
C GLY A 55 -4.47 -5.19 1.31
N ASP A 56 -5.55 -5.97 1.38
CA ASP A 56 -6.55 -6.08 0.32
C ASP A 56 -7.68 -5.11 0.68
N HIS A 57 -7.64 -3.90 0.14
CA HIS A 57 -8.53 -2.81 0.54
C HIS A 57 -9.71 -2.60 -0.41
N GLY A 58 -10.03 -3.61 -1.22
CA GLY A 58 -11.17 -3.51 -2.11
C GLY A 58 -11.56 -4.78 -2.84
N ARG A 59 -11.36 -5.99 -2.27
CA ARG A 59 -11.87 -7.28 -2.77
C ARG A 59 -12.11 -7.28 -4.28
N SER A 60 -11.03 -7.55 -5.00
CA SER A 60 -10.99 -7.70 -6.45
C SER A 60 -10.88 -6.36 -7.20
N VAL A 61 -9.66 -5.89 -7.42
CA VAL A 61 -9.27 -4.85 -8.41
C VAL A 61 -9.71 -5.27 -9.84
N GLY A 62 -10.99 -5.46 -10.15
CA GLY A 62 -11.50 -5.73 -11.51
C GLY A 62 -11.15 -7.09 -12.14
N CYS A 63 -11.83 -7.47 -13.23
CA CYS A 63 -11.98 -8.85 -13.74
C CYS A 63 -10.68 -9.63 -14.06
N PRO A 64 -10.49 -10.87 -13.53
CA PRO A 64 -11.11 -11.51 -12.38
C PRO A 64 -10.18 -11.42 -11.17
N ALA A 65 -10.19 -10.27 -10.49
CA ALA A 65 -9.28 -10.09 -9.39
C ALA A 65 -9.61 -11.07 -8.26
N GLN A 66 -8.57 -11.75 -7.80
CA GLN A 66 -8.68 -12.77 -6.79
C GLN A 66 -8.70 -12.11 -5.41
N ALA A 67 -9.50 -12.66 -4.49
CA ALA A 67 -9.47 -12.24 -3.11
C ALA A 67 -8.05 -12.42 -2.53
N GLY A 68 -7.57 -11.42 -1.79
CA GLY A 68 -6.23 -11.43 -1.19
C GLY A 68 -5.14 -10.76 -2.03
N GLY A 69 -5.47 -10.13 -3.15
CA GLY A 69 -4.55 -9.27 -3.90
C GLY A 69 -4.22 -8.02 -3.09
N LYS A 70 -2.94 -7.83 -2.77
CA LYS A 70 -2.45 -6.60 -2.10
C LYS A 70 -2.47 -5.45 -3.10
N ASP A 71 -3.05 -4.32 -2.71
CA ASP A 71 -3.22 -3.17 -3.58
C ASP A 71 -2.66 -1.87 -3.00
N VAL A 72 -2.35 -0.93 -3.88
CA VAL A 72 -2.04 0.45 -3.52
C VAL A 72 -2.87 1.37 -4.38
N VAL A 73 -3.36 2.45 -3.78
CA VAL A 73 -4.35 3.33 -4.42
C VAL A 73 -3.70 4.64 -4.82
N TYR A 74 -3.91 5.02 -6.06
CA TYR A 74 -3.56 6.34 -6.59
C TYR A 74 -4.82 7.12 -6.92
N GLN A 75 -4.75 8.44 -6.82
CA GLN A 75 -5.84 9.33 -7.23
C GLN A 75 -5.33 10.39 -8.20
N PHE A 76 -6.17 10.73 -9.16
CA PHE A 76 -5.95 11.85 -10.07
C PHE A 76 -7.29 12.51 -10.37
N SER A 77 -7.25 13.76 -10.85
CA SER A 77 -8.44 14.50 -11.24
C SER A 77 -8.34 14.96 -12.67
N LEU A 78 -9.44 14.83 -13.42
CA LEU A 78 -9.58 15.36 -14.77
C LEU A 78 -10.59 16.50 -14.76
N THR A 79 -10.22 17.65 -15.30
CA THR A 79 -11.13 18.81 -15.40
C THR A 79 -11.97 18.80 -16.68
N GLN A 80 -11.62 17.95 -17.64
CA GLN A 80 -12.27 17.78 -18.93
C GLN A 80 -12.20 16.31 -19.36
N THR A 81 -13.11 15.88 -20.23
CA THR A 81 -13.07 14.54 -20.83
C THR A 81 -11.73 14.30 -21.50
N THR A 82 -10.98 13.31 -21.02
CA THR A 82 -9.61 13.02 -21.45
C THR A 82 -9.47 11.52 -21.64
N SER A 83 -8.85 11.10 -22.75
CA SER A 83 -8.45 9.72 -22.95
C SER A 83 -7.06 9.51 -22.35
N LEU A 84 -6.95 8.59 -21.38
CA LEU A 84 -5.69 8.19 -20.76
C LEU A 84 -5.38 6.74 -21.14
N SER A 85 -4.09 6.47 -21.34
CA SER A 85 -3.56 5.11 -21.35
C SER A 85 -2.75 4.94 -20.07
N ILE A 86 -3.06 3.89 -19.32
CA ILE A 86 -2.41 3.55 -18.05
C ILE A 86 -1.94 2.12 -18.20
N SER A 87 -0.67 1.86 -17.89
CA SER A 87 -0.03 0.56 -18.04
C SER A 87 0.89 0.30 -16.85
N THR A 88 1.06 -0.97 -16.54
CA THR A 88 1.97 -1.51 -15.52
C THR A 88 3.17 -2.21 -16.15
N ASP A 89 3.44 -1.95 -17.44
CA ASP A 89 4.56 -2.52 -18.20
C ASP A 89 5.88 -2.27 -17.47
N GLY A 90 6.70 -3.31 -17.38
CA GLY A 90 7.95 -3.27 -16.61
C GLY A 90 7.81 -3.64 -15.14
N SER A 91 6.60 -3.96 -14.66
CA SER A 91 6.42 -4.67 -13.39
C SER A 91 7.16 -6.01 -13.41
N VAL A 92 7.64 -6.42 -12.23
CA VAL A 92 8.35 -7.71 -12.03
C VAL A 92 7.42 -8.87 -11.68
N PHE A 93 6.12 -8.60 -11.62
CA PHE A 93 5.07 -9.58 -11.34
C PHE A 93 3.80 -9.24 -12.13
N ASP A 94 2.92 -10.22 -12.26
CA ASP A 94 1.63 -10.09 -12.93
C ASP A 94 0.70 -9.17 -12.12
N THR A 95 0.24 -8.09 -12.75
CA THR A 95 -0.50 -7.00 -12.09
C THR A 95 -1.92 -6.93 -12.60
N VAL A 96 -2.85 -6.63 -11.71
CA VAL A 96 -4.19 -6.18 -12.09
C VAL A 96 -4.32 -4.68 -11.85
N LEU A 97 -4.86 -3.97 -12.83
CA LEU A 97 -5.14 -2.53 -12.78
C LEU A 97 -6.66 -2.30 -12.91
N SER A 98 -7.24 -1.50 -12.02
CA SER A 98 -8.63 -1.04 -12.18
C SER A 98 -8.77 0.44 -11.83
N VAL A 99 -9.75 1.08 -12.45
CA VAL A 99 -10.04 2.50 -12.30
C VAL A 99 -11.42 2.66 -11.66
N TRP A 100 -11.50 3.48 -10.62
CA TRP A 100 -12.71 3.68 -9.82
C TRP A 100 -13.08 5.16 -9.78
N SER A 101 -14.38 5.45 -9.71
CA SER A 101 -14.90 6.82 -9.70
C SER A 101 -15.11 7.40 -8.29
N ALA A 102 -15.09 6.57 -7.24
CA ALA A 102 -15.33 7.04 -5.88
C ALA A 102 -14.57 6.25 -4.80
N CYS A 103 -14.22 6.96 -3.73
CA CYS A 103 -13.76 6.41 -2.45
C CYS A 103 -14.69 6.88 -1.34
N SER A 104 -15.31 5.95 -0.62
CA SER A 104 -16.22 6.26 0.50
C SER A 104 -15.94 5.35 1.68
N ASN A 105 -15.71 5.96 2.85
CA ASN A 105 -15.39 5.26 4.09
C ASN A 105 -14.25 4.24 3.94
N GLY A 106 -13.23 4.55 3.12
CA GLY A 106 -12.09 3.66 2.88
C GLY A 106 -12.31 2.58 1.83
N ASN A 107 -13.45 2.57 1.13
CA ASN A 107 -13.77 1.58 0.12
C ASN A 107 -13.92 2.22 -1.26
N LEU A 108 -13.34 1.58 -2.27
CA LEU A 108 -13.53 1.95 -3.67
C LEU A 108 -14.93 1.52 -4.16
N SER A 109 -15.53 2.33 -5.03
CA SER A 109 -16.83 2.05 -5.63
C SER A 109 -16.99 2.74 -6.99
N GLY A 110 -17.92 2.24 -7.81
CA GLY A 110 -18.15 2.75 -9.16
C GLY A 110 -16.95 2.48 -10.07
N GLU A 111 -16.63 1.20 -10.27
CA GLU A 111 -15.59 0.76 -11.21
C GLU A 111 -15.90 1.29 -12.62
N VAL A 112 -14.90 1.90 -13.24
CA VAL A 112 -14.96 2.47 -14.59
C VAL A 112 -14.40 1.48 -15.61
N GLY A 113 -13.40 0.70 -15.22
CA GLY A 113 -12.80 -0.34 -16.06
C GLY A 113 -11.61 -1.02 -15.37
N CYS A 114 -11.18 -2.14 -15.94
CA CYS A 114 -10.10 -2.96 -15.42
C CYS A 114 -9.30 -3.63 -16.54
N ASN A 115 -8.08 -4.03 -16.20
CA ASN A 115 -7.17 -4.81 -17.02
C ASN A 115 -6.32 -5.71 -16.12
N ASP A 116 -6.44 -7.03 -16.29
CA ASP A 116 -5.64 -8.06 -15.61
C ASP A 116 -4.58 -8.70 -16.50
N ASP A 117 -4.57 -8.37 -17.78
CA ASP A 117 -3.58 -8.85 -18.71
C ASP A 117 -2.33 -7.95 -18.67
N PHE A 118 -1.19 -8.54 -18.30
CA PHE A 118 0.14 -7.95 -18.44
C PHE A 118 0.61 -7.93 -19.90
#